data_AF-A0A5D3BAE2-F1
#
_entry.id   AF-A0A5D3BAE2-F1
#
_cell.length_a   1.000
_cell.length_b   1.000
_cell.length_c   1.000
_cell.angle_alpha   90.00
_cell.angle_beta   90.00
_cell.angle_gamma   90.00
#
_symmetry.space_group_name_H-M   'P 1'
#
loop_
_entity.id
_entity.type
_entity.pdbx_description
1 polymer ?
#
loop_
_entity_poly.entity_id
_entity_poly.type
_entity_poly.pdbx_seq_one_letter_code
_entity_poly.pdbx_strand_id
1 'polypeptide(L)'
;MSEKEMLAVVHCLRAWRQYLLGSSFVVKTDNSATCHFFTQPKLTLKQARWQEFLAEFDFEFEHKKGSSNQAADGLSRKQEHAAICLLAHLRGSEIGGGLKEEIVYECHDTLWAGHPGWQRTYALLKKGYFWPNMRDDVMQYTKTCLICQQDKVEKVKVAGLLDPLPVPTRPWESVSMDFITHLPKVGDFEAILVIIDRFSKYATFIPTTKQCSAEMIAQLFFKHVVKLLGVSTSIVSDRDGRSIGSFWTELFSFLGTSLNISSSYHPQTDGQTERFNCMLEEYLRHFINARQKN
;
A
#
# COMPACT_ATOMS: atom_id res chain seq x y z
N MET A 1 25.27 -10.86 -20.00
CA MET A 1 24.02 -10.66 -19.23
C MET A 1 23.24 -9.50 -19.84
N SER A 2 21.95 -9.65 -20.14
CA SER A 2 21.14 -8.49 -20.55
C SER A 2 20.87 -7.63 -19.32
N GLU A 3 21.42 -6.40 -19.28
CA GLU A 3 21.21 -5.48 -18.15
C GLU A 3 19.73 -5.19 -17.88
N LYS A 4 18.87 -5.36 -18.89
CA LYS A 4 17.42 -5.12 -18.78
C LYS A 4 16.73 -6.11 -17.85
N GLU A 5 17.09 -7.39 -17.95
CA GLU A 5 16.51 -8.46 -17.12
C GLU A 5 16.91 -8.30 -15.65
N MET A 6 18.18 -7.97 -15.41
CA MET A 6 18.66 -7.69 -14.06
C MET A 6 18.02 -6.42 -13.49
N LEU A 7 17.83 -5.38 -14.30
CA LEU A 7 17.12 -4.18 -13.91
C LEU A 7 15.66 -4.50 -13.51
N ALA A 8 14.99 -5.40 -14.21
CA ALA A 8 13.63 -5.83 -13.86
C ALA A 8 13.59 -6.49 -12.48
N VAL A 9 14.55 -7.39 -12.17
CA VAL A 9 14.68 -7.98 -10.83
C VAL A 9 14.92 -6.92 -9.77
N VAL A 10 15.89 -6.02 -9.98
CA VAL A 10 16.18 -4.92 -9.05
C VAL A 10 14.95 -4.03 -8.83
N HIS A 11 14.20 -3.72 -9.90
CA HIS A 11 12.99 -2.92 -9.82
C HIS A 11 11.88 -3.63 -9.03
N CYS A 12 11.67 -4.92 -9.28
CA CYS A 12 10.74 -5.75 -8.51
C CYS A 12 11.14 -5.78 -7.03
N LEU A 13 12.39 -6.04 -6.70
CA LEU A 13 12.85 -6.11 -5.31
C LEU A 13 12.78 -4.74 -4.61
N ARG A 14 12.90 -3.63 -5.34
CA ARG A 14 12.61 -2.29 -4.80
C ARG A 14 11.12 -2.10 -4.54
N ALA A 15 10.26 -2.46 -5.48
CA ALA A 15 8.81 -2.28 -5.36
C ALA A 15 8.23 -3.15 -4.24
N TRP A 16 8.71 -4.37 -4.10
CA TRP A 16 8.24 -5.36 -3.14
C TRP A 16 9.14 -5.45 -1.90
N ARG A 17 10.07 -4.48 -1.71
CA ARG A 17 11.08 -4.51 -0.64
C ARG A 17 10.47 -4.78 0.74
N GLN A 18 9.36 -4.13 1.04
CA GLN A 18 8.67 -4.27 2.33
C GLN A 18 8.14 -5.69 2.62
N TYR A 19 7.94 -6.52 1.60
CA TYR A 19 7.48 -7.90 1.76
C TYR A 19 8.62 -8.92 1.76
N LEU A 20 9.74 -8.57 1.13
CA LEU A 20 10.83 -9.49 0.85
C LEU A 20 12.01 -9.32 1.83
N LEU A 21 12.14 -8.16 2.47
CA LEU A 21 13.21 -7.91 3.42
C LEU A 21 13.03 -8.75 4.68
N GLY A 22 14.08 -9.48 5.08
CA GLY A 22 14.08 -10.33 6.28
C GLY A 22 13.36 -11.68 6.10
N SER A 23 12.96 -12.03 4.88
CA SER A 23 12.37 -13.33 4.54
C SER A 23 13.19 -14.02 3.45
N SER A 24 13.29 -15.35 3.49
CA SER A 24 13.92 -16.15 2.43
C SER A 24 12.92 -16.41 1.29
N PHE A 25 13.31 -16.17 0.04
CA PHE A 25 12.43 -16.37 -1.12
C PHE A 25 13.17 -16.80 -2.39
N VAL A 26 12.43 -17.14 -3.46
CA VAL A 26 12.99 -17.57 -4.75
C VAL A 26 12.58 -16.62 -5.86
N VAL A 27 13.56 -16.10 -6.61
CA VAL A 27 13.36 -15.29 -7.82
C VAL A 27 13.36 -16.20 -9.04
N LYS A 28 12.19 -16.34 -9.69
CA LYS A 28 12.02 -17.13 -10.91
C LYS A 28 12.16 -16.24 -12.14
N THR A 29 13.07 -16.59 -13.04
CA THR A 29 13.35 -15.83 -14.28
C THR A 29 13.49 -16.78 -15.45
N ASP A 30 13.07 -16.35 -16.64
CA ASP A 30 13.24 -17.11 -17.89
C ASP A 30 14.58 -16.87 -18.58
N ASN A 31 15.38 -15.95 -18.03
CA ASN A 31 16.75 -15.72 -18.47
C ASN A 31 17.74 -16.43 -17.55
N SER A 32 18.34 -17.51 -18.07
CA SER A 32 19.37 -18.29 -17.34
C SER A 32 20.63 -17.49 -17.03
N ALA A 33 20.94 -16.44 -17.80
CA ALA A 33 22.11 -15.59 -17.54
C ALA A 33 21.99 -14.77 -16.24
N THR A 34 20.76 -14.48 -15.81
CA THR A 34 20.50 -13.75 -14.56
C THR A 34 20.80 -14.61 -13.33
N CYS A 35 20.60 -15.92 -13.42
CA CYS A 35 20.92 -16.87 -12.33
C CYS A 35 22.41 -16.91 -11.98
N HIS A 36 23.28 -16.51 -12.91
CA HIS A 36 24.73 -16.48 -12.72
C HIS A 36 25.27 -15.08 -12.38
N PHE A 37 24.42 -14.13 -11.99
CA PHE A 37 24.87 -12.76 -11.72
C PHE A 37 25.90 -12.67 -10.59
N PHE A 38 25.68 -13.38 -9.48
CA PHE A 38 26.55 -13.34 -8.30
C PHE A 38 27.91 -14.03 -8.51
N THR A 39 28.06 -14.83 -9.56
CA THR A 39 29.31 -15.56 -9.86
C THR A 39 30.17 -14.87 -10.92
N GLN A 40 29.75 -13.70 -11.42
CA GLN A 40 30.47 -12.97 -12.47
C GLN A 40 31.74 -12.28 -11.92
N PRO A 41 32.92 -12.49 -12.53
CA PRO A 41 34.19 -11.97 -12.01
C PRO A 41 34.43 -10.48 -12.29
N LYS A 42 33.71 -9.88 -13.24
CA LYS A 42 33.85 -8.47 -13.61
C LYS A 42 32.47 -7.83 -13.69
N LEU A 43 32.24 -6.84 -12.83
CA LEU A 43 30.99 -6.10 -12.77
C LEU A 43 31.22 -4.64 -13.19
N THR A 44 30.25 -4.06 -13.88
CA THR A 44 30.22 -2.62 -14.11
C THR A 44 29.87 -1.88 -12.82
N LEU A 45 30.18 -0.59 -12.72
CA LEU A 45 29.82 0.24 -11.55
C LEU A 45 28.32 0.19 -11.23
N LYS A 46 27.48 0.12 -12.27
CA LYS A 46 26.02 -0.02 -12.15
C LYS A 46 25.62 -1.37 -11.57
N GLN A 47 26.25 -2.46 -12.03
CA GLN A 47 26.03 -3.81 -11.53
C GLN A 47 26.53 -3.99 -10.10
N ALA A 48 27.66 -3.39 -9.73
CA ALA A 48 28.18 -3.40 -8.36
C ALA A 48 27.17 -2.77 -7.37
N ARG A 49 26.61 -1.60 -7.73
CA ARG A 49 25.54 -0.95 -6.93
C ARG A 49 24.28 -1.81 -6.83
N TRP A 50 23.94 -2.57 -7.87
CA TRP A 50 22.84 -3.52 -7.79
C TRP A 50 23.17 -4.67 -6.86
N GLN A 51 24.38 -5.22 -6.91
CA GLN A 51 24.80 -6.30 -6.03
C GLN A 51 24.75 -5.89 -4.56
N GLU A 52 25.22 -4.69 -4.20
CA GLU A 52 25.09 -4.15 -2.84
C GLU A 52 23.62 -4.10 -2.38
N PHE A 53 22.73 -3.58 -3.23
CA PHE A 53 21.30 -3.53 -2.93
C PHE A 53 20.68 -4.93 -2.78
N LEU A 54 21.07 -5.87 -3.64
CA LEU A 54 20.54 -7.23 -3.63
C LEU A 54 21.02 -8.03 -2.42
N ALA A 55 22.20 -7.70 -1.88
CA ALA A 55 22.74 -8.31 -0.67
C ALA A 55 21.92 -7.98 0.60
N GLU A 56 21.01 -7.01 0.53
CA GLU A 56 20.03 -6.76 1.61
C GLU A 56 18.98 -7.88 1.74
N PHE A 57 18.83 -8.74 0.72
CA PHE A 57 17.78 -9.74 0.63
C PHE A 57 18.35 -11.15 0.70
N ASP A 58 17.56 -12.07 1.26
CA ASP A 58 17.87 -13.50 1.31
C ASP A 58 17.06 -14.23 0.22
N PHE A 59 17.69 -14.54 -0.92
CA PHE A 59 17.01 -15.20 -2.03
C PHE A 59 17.91 -16.04 -2.93
N GLU A 60 17.27 -16.97 -3.64
CA GLU A 60 17.90 -17.80 -4.67
C GLU A 60 17.28 -17.57 -6.05
N PHE A 61 18.07 -17.77 -7.11
CA PHE A 61 17.57 -17.72 -8.49
C PHE A 61 17.15 -19.11 -8.99
N GLU A 62 15.99 -19.19 -9.62
CA GLU A 62 15.51 -20.40 -10.30
C GLU A 62 15.16 -20.07 -11.76
N HIS A 63 15.72 -20.84 -12.70
CA HIS A 63 15.40 -20.67 -14.11
C HIS A 63 14.07 -21.35 -14.46
N LYS A 64 13.17 -20.63 -15.15
CA LYS A 64 11.91 -21.17 -15.68
C LYS A 64 11.79 -20.89 -17.17
N LYS A 65 11.59 -21.91 -18.01
CA LYS A 65 11.41 -21.71 -19.47
C LYS A 65 10.29 -20.70 -19.77
N GLY A 66 10.54 -19.75 -20.67
CA GLY A 66 9.57 -18.68 -21.00
C GLY A 66 8.18 -19.17 -21.40
N SER A 67 8.08 -20.31 -22.09
CA SER A 67 6.79 -20.95 -22.44
C SER A 67 5.92 -21.31 -21.22
N SER A 68 6.53 -21.51 -20.06
CA SER A 68 5.87 -21.78 -18.77
C SER A 68 5.72 -20.54 -17.87
N ASN A 69 6.26 -19.38 -18.29
CA ASN A 69 6.25 -18.12 -17.55
C ASN A 69 5.22 -17.11 -18.09
N GLN A 70 4.14 -17.61 -18.70
CA GLN A 70 3.15 -16.79 -19.42
C GLN A 70 2.49 -15.70 -18.55
N ALA A 71 2.38 -15.93 -17.23
CA ALA A 71 1.84 -14.95 -16.29
C ALA A 71 2.74 -13.72 -16.16
N ALA A 72 4.06 -13.90 -16.09
CA ALA A 72 5.01 -12.80 -16.01
C ALA A 72 5.01 -11.98 -17.32
N ASP A 73 4.96 -12.67 -18.47
CA ASP A 73 4.85 -12.02 -19.79
C ASP A 73 3.55 -11.23 -19.94
N GLY A 74 2.44 -11.73 -19.38
CA GLY A 74 1.16 -11.00 -19.39
C GLY A 74 1.20 -9.74 -18.54
N LEU A 75 1.86 -9.79 -17.37
CA LEU A 75 1.95 -8.66 -16.44
C LEU A 75 2.94 -7.59 -16.87
N SER A 76 4.07 -7.96 -17.49
CA SER A 76 5.06 -7.00 -18.00
C SER A 76 4.48 -6.09 -19.10
N ARG A 77 3.57 -6.63 -19.92
CA ARG A 77 2.86 -5.89 -20.99
C ARG A 77 1.76 -4.95 -20.49
N LYS A 78 1.39 -5.00 -19.21
CA LYS A 78 0.32 -4.17 -18.63
C LYS A 78 0.72 -2.70 -18.43
N GLN A 79 2.00 -2.41 -18.22
CA GLN A 79 2.52 -1.04 -18.08
C GLN A 79 2.52 -0.28 -19.41
N GLU A 80 2.71 -0.97 -20.54
CA GLU A 80 2.63 -0.35 -21.88
C GLU A 80 1.21 0.18 -22.15
N HIS A 81 0.17 -0.54 -21.71
CA HIS A 81 -1.22 -0.09 -21.78
C HIS A 81 -1.50 1.14 -20.89
N ALA A 82 -0.95 1.19 -19.67
CA ALA A 82 -1.13 2.32 -18.77
C ALA A 82 -0.42 3.60 -19.28
N ALA A 83 0.77 3.47 -19.85
CA ALA A 83 1.50 4.58 -20.47
C ALA A 83 0.78 5.11 -21.72
N ILE A 84 0.17 4.23 -22.52
CA ILE A 84 -0.68 4.61 -23.66
C ILE A 84 -1.93 5.35 -23.18
N CYS A 85 -2.58 4.92 -22.09
CA CYS A 85 -3.71 5.65 -21.50
C CYS A 85 -3.30 7.05 -20.98
N LEU A 86 -2.12 7.19 -20.36
CA LEU A 86 -1.61 8.48 -19.88
C LEU A 86 -1.33 9.43 -21.06
N LEU A 87 -0.70 8.92 -22.13
CA LEU A 87 -0.44 9.68 -23.36
C LEU A 87 -1.73 10.06 -24.10
N ALA A 88 -2.77 9.21 -24.05
CA ALA A 88 -4.09 9.52 -24.59
C ALA A 88 -4.80 10.61 -23.78
N HIS A 89 -4.61 10.66 -22.45
CA HIS A 89 -5.16 11.71 -21.59
C HIS A 89 -4.47 13.07 -21.86
N LEU A 90 -3.15 13.08 -21.97
CA LEU A 90 -2.36 14.29 -22.29
C LEU A 90 -2.63 14.85 -23.70
N ARG A 91 -3.09 14.01 -24.64
CA ARG A 91 -3.48 14.45 -25.98
C ARG A 91 -4.95 14.90 -26.10
N GLY A 92 -5.78 14.60 -25.10
CA GLY A 92 -7.22 14.91 -25.10
C GLY A 92 -7.63 16.05 -24.17
N SER A 93 -6.71 16.60 -23.38
CA SER A 93 -7.01 17.65 -22.41
C SER A 93 -6.93 19.04 -23.09
N GLU A 94 -8.06 19.52 -23.59
CA GLU A 94 -8.25 20.96 -23.85
C GLU A 94 -8.39 21.69 -22.50
N ILE A 95 -7.29 21.88 -21.77
CA ILE A 95 -7.27 22.70 -20.55
C ILE A 95 -6.15 23.74 -20.69
N GLY A 96 -6.54 25.01 -20.80
CA GLY A 96 -5.65 26.16 -20.98
C GLY A 96 -4.82 26.55 -19.75
N GLY A 97 -4.11 25.60 -19.14
CA GLY A 97 -3.13 25.81 -18.07
C GLY A 97 -1.69 25.66 -18.57
N GLY A 98 -0.72 26.21 -17.82
CA GLY A 98 0.69 25.95 -18.09
C GLY A 98 1.08 24.52 -17.69
N LEU A 99 2.15 24.00 -18.31
CA LEU A 99 2.67 22.65 -18.04
C LEU A 99 2.99 22.42 -16.54
N LYS A 100 3.33 23.48 -15.81
CA LYS A 100 3.62 23.39 -14.37
C LYS A 100 2.35 23.07 -13.58
N GLU A 101 1.26 23.76 -13.87
CA GLU A 101 -0.01 23.58 -13.20
C GLU A 101 -0.58 22.17 -13.45
N GLU A 102 -0.44 21.66 -14.67
CA GLU A 102 -0.86 20.30 -15.03
C GLU A 102 -0.06 19.23 -14.28
N ILE A 103 1.25 19.38 -14.19
CA ILE A 103 2.10 18.44 -13.43
C ILE A 103 1.79 18.47 -11.94
N VAL A 104 1.51 19.66 -11.37
CA VAL A 104 1.10 19.79 -9.96
C VAL A 104 -0.26 19.15 -9.74
N TYR A 105 -1.22 19.36 -10.65
CA TYR A 105 -2.53 18.73 -10.64
C TYR A 105 -2.42 17.19 -10.61
N GLU A 106 -1.60 16.61 -11.47
CA GLU A 106 -1.37 15.15 -11.50
C GLU A 106 -0.87 14.60 -10.15
N CYS A 107 -0.04 15.37 -9.45
CA CYS A 107 0.54 15.00 -8.16
C CYS A 107 -0.29 15.42 -6.93
N HIS A 108 -1.41 16.13 -7.13
CA HIS A 108 -2.26 16.62 -6.05
C HIS A 108 -3.72 16.19 -6.18
N ASP A 109 -4.37 16.50 -7.29
CA ASP A 109 -5.83 16.45 -7.45
C ASP A 109 -6.35 15.12 -7.97
N THR A 110 -5.50 14.32 -8.61
CA THR A 110 -5.92 13.04 -9.15
C THR A 110 -6.35 12.08 -8.05
N LEU A 111 -7.24 11.15 -8.37
CA LEU A 111 -7.67 10.08 -7.47
C LEU A 111 -6.45 9.30 -6.94
N TRP A 112 -5.42 9.11 -7.75
CA TRP A 112 -4.19 8.42 -7.35
C TRP A 112 -3.35 9.20 -6.34
N ALA A 113 -3.35 10.54 -6.42
CA ALA A 113 -2.62 11.41 -5.52
C ALA A 113 -3.36 11.62 -4.19
N GLY A 114 -4.67 11.88 -4.25
CA GLY A 114 -5.54 11.94 -3.07
C GLY A 114 -5.44 13.23 -2.25
N HIS A 115 -5.18 14.38 -2.90
CA HIS A 115 -5.00 15.67 -2.25
C HIS A 115 -4.01 15.65 -1.07
N PRO A 116 -2.77 15.15 -1.25
CA PRO A 116 -1.81 15.09 -0.18
C PRO A 116 -1.36 16.49 0.25
N GLY A 117 -0.85 16.62 1.47
CA GLY A 117 -0.24 17.88 1.93
C GLY A 117 0.97 18.28 1.07
N TRP A 118 1.30 19.58 1.07
CA TRP A 118 2.34 20.16 0.21
C TRP A 118 3.67 19.42 0.22
N GLN A 119 4.11 18.91 1.39
CA GLN A 119 5.36 18.17 1.52
C GLN A 119 5.36 16.88 0.69
N ARG A 120 4.22 16.16 0.69
CA ARG A 120 4.07 14.92 -0.05
C ARG A 120 3.86 15.19 -1.55
N THR A 121 3.06 16.20 -1.91
CA THR A 121 2.95 16.66 -3.31
C THR A 121 4.33 17.03 -3.87
N TYR A 122 5.11 17.83 -3.13
CA TYR A 122 6.46 18.21 -3.51
C TYR A 122 7.40 17.00 -3.62
N ALA A 123 7.31 16.04 -2.70
CA ALA A 123 8.12 14.82 -2.74
C ALA A 123 7.79 13.92 -3.94
N LEU A 124 6.54 13.90 -4.41
CA LEU A 124 6.15 13.20 -5.65
C LEU A 124 6.75 13.89 -6.86
N LEU A 125 6.59 15.21 -6.95
CA LEU A 125 7.09 16.04 -8.06
C LEU A 125 8.61 15.98 -8.21
N LYS A 126 9.34 16.10 -7.09
CA LYS A 126 10.81 16.13 -7.06
C LYS A 126 11.47 14.87 -7.62
N LYS A 127 10.73 13.78 -7.81
CA LYS A 127 11.27 12.54 -8.42
C LYS A 127 11.58 12.69 -9.91
N GLY A 128 10.87 13.57 -10.62
CA GLY A 128 10.96 13.69 -12.07
C GLY A 128 11.06 15.11 -12.60
N TYR A 129 10.75 16.12 -11.78
CA TYR A 129 10.61 17.50 -12.25
C TYR A 129 11.36 18.50 -11.36
N PHE A 130 11.72 19.63 -11.96
CA PHE A 130 12.32 20.76 -11.27
C PHE A 130 11.99 22.06 -11.99
N TRP A 131 11.70 23.11 -11.22
CA TRP A 131 11.71 24.49 -11.69
C TRP A 131 12.06 25.46 -10.53
N PRO A 132 12.52 26.69 -10.83
CA PRO A 132 12.76 27.71 -9.80
C PRO A 132 11.49 27.98 -8.97
N ASN A 133 11.63 28.07 -7.65
CA ASN A 133 10.53 28.29 -6.70
C ASN A 133 9.46 27.18 -6.64
N MET A 134 9.75 25.98 -7.16
CA MET A 134 8.82 24.83 -7.15
C MET A 134 8.23 24.51 -5.77
N ARG A 135 9.01 24.67 -4.70
CA ARG A 135 8.50 24.46 -3.34
C ARG A 135 7.37 25.45 -3.01
N ASP A 136 7.59 26.72 -3.29
CA ASP A 136 6.66 27.79 -2.95
C ASP A 136 5.41 27.72 -3.82
N ASP A 137 5.57 27.38 -5.11
CA ASP A 137 4.45 27.14 -6.03
C ASP A 137 3.57 25.99 -5.53
N VAL A 138 4.16 24.86 -5.13
CA VAL A 138 3.41 23.70 -4.59
C VAL A 138 2.75 24.02 -3.26
N MET A 139 3.43 24.75 -2.38
CA MET A 139 2.85 25.22 -1.13
C MET A 139 1.65 26.13 -1.39
N GLN A 140 1.76 27.07 -2.32
CA GLN A 140 0.67 27.97 -2.68
C GLN A 140 -0.50 27.22 -3.31
N TYR A 141 -0.24 26.32 -4.26
CA TYR A 141 -1.25 25.51 -4.93
C TYR A 141 -2.09 24.71 -3.93
N THR A 142 -1.43 23.95 -3.04
CA THR A 142 -2.12 23.15 -2.02
C THR A 142 -2.85 24.01 -0.98
N LYS A 143 -2.35 25.22 -0.69
CA LYS A 143 -3.02 26.19 0.18
C LYS A 143 -4.27 26.78 -0.46
N THR A 144 -4.32 26.94 -1.78
CA THR A 144 -5.50 27.47 -2.50
C THR A 144 -6.46 26.39 -3.01
N CYS A 145 -6.13 25.11 -2.84
CA CYS A 145 -6.99 24.00 -3.24
C CYS A 145 -8.31 24.01 -2.45
N LEU A 146 -9.42 24.27 -3.13
CA LEU A 146 -10.74 24.41 -2.51
C LEU A 146 -11.17 23.14 -1.75
N ILE A 147 -10.93 21.97 -2.33
CA ILE A 147 -11.25 20.66 -1.73
C ILE A 147 -10.48 20.49 -0.41
N CYS A 148 -9.16 20.74 -0.42
CA CYS A 148 -8.34 20.70 0.79
C CYS A 148 -8.83 21.70 1.85
N GLN A 149 -9.19 22.92 1.46
CA GLN A 149 -9.64 23.96 2.40
C GLN A 149 -11.00 23.63 3.03
N GLN A 150 -11.85 22.88 2.33
CA GLN A 150 -13.17 22.48 2.83
C GLN A 150 -13.09 21.24 3.73
N ASP A 151 -12.29 20.26 3.36
CA ASP A 151 -12.36 18.92 3.96
C ASP A 151 -11.30 18.68 5.05
N LYS A 152 -10.16 19.36 4.98
CA LYS A 152 -9.07 19.16 5.96
C LYS A 152 -9.35 19.93 7.23
N VAL A 153 -9.60 19.19 8.29
CA VAL A 153 -9.79 19.74 9.63
C VAL A 153 -8.45 19.84 10.34
N GLU A 154 -8.23 20.95 11.04
CA GLU A 154 -7.06 21.12 11.91
C GLU A 154 -7.14 20.14 13.08
N LYS A 155 -6.17 19.21 13.16
CA LYS A 155 -6.17 18.17 14.20
C LYS A 155 -5.60 18.74 15.50
N VAL A 156 -6.45 18.88 16.51
CA VAL A 156 -6.00 19.18 17.89
C VAL A 156 -5.28 17.95 18.45
N LYS A 157 -4.06 18.14 18.94
CA LYS A 157 -3.35 17.05 19.64
C LYS A 157 -4.06 16.78 20.96
N VAL A 158 -4.70 15.61 21.06
CA VAL A 158 -5.24 15.13 22.34
C VAL A 158 -4.05 14.76 23.23
N ALA A 159 -4.01 15.31 24.45
CA ALA A 159 -2.97 15.01 25.42
C ALA A 159 -3.29 13.68 26.13
N GLY A 160 -2.37 12.72 26.03
CA GLY A 160 -2.45 11.43 26.70
C GLY A 160 -1.12 10.68 26.58
N LEU A 161 -0.75 9.95 27.62
CA LEU A 161 0.37 9.01 27.57
C LEU A 161 -0.08 7.79 26.75
N LEU A 162 0.65 7.49 25.69
CA LEU A 162 0.46 6.27 24.91
C LEU A 162 1.16 5.12 25.64
N ASP A 163 0.46 4.00 25.82
CA ASP A 163 1.08 2.73 26.22
C ASP A 163 1.22 1.85 24.96
N PRO A 164 2.40 1.83 24.31
CA PRO A 164 2.56 1.20 23.01
C PRO A 164 2.70 -0.32 23.14
N LEU A 165 1.98 -1.07 22.30
CA LEU A 165 2.23 -2.50 22.13
C LEU A 165 3.67 -2.77 21.66
N PRO A 166 4.19 -3.98 21.93
CA PRO A 166 5.46 -4.43 21.37
C PRO A 166 5.52 -4.19 19.85
N VAL A 167 6.66 -3.67 19.41
CA VAL A 167 6.92 -3.44 17.98
C VAL A 167 7.22 -4.80 17.35
N PRO A 168 6.51 -5.20 16.29
CA PRO A 168 6.80 -6.47 15.61
C PRO A 168 8.20 -6.45 14.99
N THR A 169 8.78 -7.63 14.80
CA THR A 169 10.14 -7.79 14.28
C THR A 169 10.19 -7.99 12.76
N ARG A 170 9.07 -8.43 12.16
CA ARG A 170 8.96 -8.64 10.71
C ARG A 170 7.59 -8.24 10.15
N PRO A 171 7.50 -7.98 8.83
CA PRO A 171 6.22 -7.73 8.16
C PRO A 171 5.21 -8.85 8.43
N TRP A 172 3.94 -8.48 8.62
CA TRP A 172 2.80 -9.39 8.78
C TRP A 172 2.83 -10.27 10.04
N GLU A 173 3.79 -10.07 10.94
CA GLU A 173 3.83 -10.75 12.24
C GLU A 173 2.67 -10.33 13.15
N SER A 174 2.36 -9.03 13.16
CA SER A 174 1.25 -8.47 13.92
C SER A 174 0.48 -7.49 13.05
N VAL A 175 -0.82 -7.70 12.92
CA VAL A 175 -1.70 -6.76 12.21
C VAL A 175 -2.68 -6.11 13.18
N SER A 176 -3.22 -4.96 12.80
CA SER A 176 -4.40 -4.39 13.43
C SER A 176 -5.59 -4.51 12.51
N MET A 177 -6.77 -4.72 13.09
CA MET A 177 -8.04 -4.79 12.39
C MET A 177 -9.02 -3.80 13.01
N ASP A 178 -9.67 -3.01 12.15
CA ASP A 178 -10.72 -2.09 12.57
C ASP A 178 -11.79 -1.93 11.48
N PHE A 179 -12.91 -1.32 11.83
CA PHE A 179 -14.01 -1.03 10.93
C PHE A 179 -14.29 0.47 10.86
N ILE A 180 -14.19 1.02 9.66
CA ILE A 180 -14.84 2.30 9.34
C ILE A 180 -16.29 1.97 9.01
N THR A 181 -17.21 2.55 9.77
CA THR A 181 -18.66 2.27 9.68
C THR A 181 -19.43 3.55 9.44
N HIS A 182 -20.75 3.44 9.24
CA HIS A 182 -21.62 4.60 8.94
C HIS A 182 -21.25 5.32 7.63
N LEU A 183 -20.63 4.59 6.70
CA LEU A 183 -20.40 5.12 5.37
C LEU A 183 -21.71 5.12 4.58
N PRO A 184 -21.89 6.06 3.65
CA PRO A 184 -23.00 6.02 2.70
C PRO A 184 -23.07 4.66 1.99
N LYS A 185 -24.26 4.07 1.93
CA LYS A 185 -24.45 2.73 1.33
C LYS A 185 -24.15 2.77 -0.17
N VAL A 186 -23.35 1.82 -0.65
CA VAL A 186 -23.04 1.61 -2.07
C VAL A 186 -23.25 0.12 -2.38
N GLY A 187 -24.33 -0.20 -3.12
CA GLY A 187 -24.78 -1.58 -3.27
C GLY A 187 -25.13 -2.18 -1.91
N ASP A 188 -24.47 -3.27 -1.53
CA ASP A 188 -24.64 -3.91 -0.22
C ASP A 188 -23.62 -3.44 0.83
N PHE A 189 -22.66 -2.59 0.45
CA PHE A 189 -21.57 -2.18 1.33
C PHE A 189 -21.88 -0.86 2.05
N GLU A 190 -21.57 -0.80 3.33
CA GLU A 190 -21.80 0.35 4.23
C GLU A 190 -20.68 0.53 5.28
N ALA A 191 -19.64 -0.30 5.19
CA ALA A 191 -18.49 -0.29 6.06
C ALA A 191 -17.23 -0.71 5.27
N ILE A 192 -16.06 -0.41 5.82
CA ILE A 192 -14.76 -0.86 5.33
C ILE A 192 -14.05 -1.56 6.47
N LEU A 193 -13.67 -2.82 6.26
CA LEU A 193 -12.72 -3.53 7.10
C LEU A 193 -11.31 -3.05 6.74
N VAL A 194 -10.63 -2.50 7.73
CA VAL A 194 -9.28 -1.96 7.66
C VAL A 194 -8.35 -2.96 8.32
N ILE A 195 -7.35 -3.44 7.58
CA ILE A 195 -6.33 -4.36 8.11
C ILE A 195 -4.96 -3.75 7.86
N ILE A 196 -4.20 -3.49 8.92
CA ILE A 196 -2.92 -2.78 8.85
C ILE A 196 -1.82 -3.66 9.42
N ASP A 197 -0.77 -3.91 8.65
CA ASP A 197 0.46 -4.48 9.19
C ASP A 197 1.15 -3.48 10.12
N ARG A 198 1.27 -3.84 11.41
CA ARG A 198 1.86 -2.97 12.43
C ARG A 198 3.37 -2.79 12.23
N PHE A 199 4.03 -3.62 11.42
CA PHE A 199 5.43 -3.41 11.05
C PHE A 199 5.56 -2.42 9.88
N SER A 200 5.14 -2.82 8.68
CA SER A 200 5.35 -2.05 7.44
C SER A 200 4.39 -0.87 7.25
N LYS A 201 3.31 -0.79 8.03
CA LYS A 201 2.18 0.14 7.84
C LYS A 201 1.40 -0.11 6.56
N TYR A 202 1.57 -1.27 5.93
CA TYR A 202 0.75 -1.62 4.77
C TYR A 202 -0.70 -1.82 5.20
N ALA A 203 -1.63 -1.14 4.52
CA ALA A 203 -3.06 -1.18 4.82
C ALA A 203 -3.82 -1.87 3.69
N THR A 204 -4.72 -2.76 4.06
CA THR A 204 -5.69 -3.42 3.19
C THR A 204 -7.09 -2.94 3.56
N PHE A 205 -7.80 -2.36 2.59
CA PHE A 205 -9.15 -1.85 2.76
C PHE A 205 -10.14 -2.75 2.01
N ILE A 206 -11.11 -3.30 2.73
CA ILE A 206 -12.04 -4.29 2.19
C ILE A 206 -13.47 -3.79 2.43
N PRO A 207 -14.26 -3.51 1.38
CA PRO A 207 -15.65 -3.10 1.55
C PRO A 207 -16.48 -4.24 2.15
N THR A 208 -17.35 -3.92 3.11
CA THR A 208 -18.16 -4.88 3.88
C THR A 208 -19.49 -4.26 4.34
N THR A 209 -20.36 -5.10 4.90
CA THR A 209 -21.59 -4.67 5.58
C THR A 209 -21.29 -4.26 7.03
N LYS A 210 -22.17 -3.47 7.68
CA LYS A 210 -22.04 -3.10 9.10
C LYS A 210 -22.30 -4.28 10.03
N GLN A 211 -23.02 -5.29 9.53
CA GLN A 211 -23.38 -6.52 10.22
C GLN A 211 -22.58 -7.69 9.63
N CYS A 212 -21.26 -7.57 9.65
CA CYS A 212 -20.37 -8.62 9.17
C CYS A 212 -20.22 -9.71 10.26
N SER A 213 -20.54 -10.96 9.93
CA SER A 213 -20.35 -12.08 10.85
C SER A 213 -18.87 -12.40 11.00
N ALA A 214 -18.51 -13.01 12.13
CA ALA A 214 -17.18 -13.56 12.36
C ALA A 214 -16.69 -14.44 11.20
N GLU A 215 -17.55 -15.33 10.69
CA GLU A 215 -17.23 -16.18 9.54
C GLU A 215 -16.89 -15.36 8.28
N MET A 216 -17.69 -14.34 7.97
CA MET A 216 -17.44 -13.50 6.80
C MET A 216 -16.14 -12.71 6.94
N ILE A 217 -15.84 -12.18 8.13
CA ILE A 217 -14.55 -11.51 8.39
C ILE A 217 -13.40 -12.49 8.15
N ALA A 218 -13.52 -13.76 8.59
CA ALA A 218 -12.50 -14.79 8.38
C ALA A 218 -12.29 -15.05 6.88
N GLN A 219 -13.37 -15.22 6.13
CA GLN A 219 -13.31 -15.38 4.68
C GLN A 219 -12.65 -14.18 3.98
N LEU A 220 -12.98 -12.95 4.38
CA LEU A 220 -12.36 -11.74 3.84
C LEU A 220 -10.87 -11.66 4.18
N PHE A 221 -10.49 -11.95 5.43
CA PHE A 221 -9.10 -11.99 5.87
C PHE A 221 -8.29 -13.01 5.06
N PHE A 222 -8.83 -14.22 4.88
CA PHE A 222 -8.18 -15.24 4.06
C PHE A 222 -8.02 -14.80 2.61
N LYS A 223 -9.10 -14.31 2.02
CA LYS A 223 -9.17 -13.94 0.61
C LYS A 223 -8.22 -12.81 0.26
N HIS A 224 -8.11 -11.81 1.14
CA HIS A 224 -7.40 -10.56 0.84
C HIS A 224 -6.04 -10.44 1.52
N VAL A 225 -5.81 -11.12 2.65
CA VAL A 225 -4.55 -11.07 3.41
C VAL A 225 -3.80 -12.39 3.31
N VAL A 226 -4.34 -13.48 3.87
CA VAL A 226 -3.60 -14.76 3.99
C VAL A 226 -3.16 -15.28 2.64
N LYS A 227 -4.03 -15.20 1.62
CA LYS A 227 -3.74 -15.61 0.24
C LYS A 227 -2.45 -14.99 -0.31
N LEU A 228 -2.15 -13.74 0.07
CA LEU A 228 -1.05 -12.97 -0.50
C LEU A 228 0.16 -12.88 0.44
N LEU A 229 -0.07 -12.95 1.75
CA LEU A 229 0.87 -12.46 2.76
C LEU A 229 1.14 -13.46 3.89
N GLY A 230 0.36 -14.55 3.95
CA GLY A 230 0.45 -15.57 4.99
C GLY A 230 -0.36 -15.24 6.24
N VAL A 231 -0.25 -16.11 7.24
CA VAL A 231 -1.00 -16.01 8.50
C VAL A 231 -0.20 -15.18 9.51
N SER A 232 -0.81 -14.13 10.04
CA SER A 232 -0.23 -13.33 11.11
C SER A 232 -0.21 -14.06 12.44
N THR A 233 0.82 -13.85 13.23
CA THR A 233 0.97 -14.47 14.56
C THR A 233 0.21 -13.73 15.66
N SER A 234 -0.15 -12.46 15.43
CA SER A 234 -0.89 -11.62 16.37
C SER A 234 -1.80 -10.67 15.62
N ILE A 235 -2.98 -10.37 16.18
CA ILE A 235 -3.88 -9.33 15.69
C ILE A 235 -4.38 -8.48 16.85
N VAL A 236 -4.45 -7.18 16.62
CA VAL A 236 -4.98 -6.16 17.53
C VAL A 236 -6.30 -5.65 16.96
N SER A 237 -7.32 -5.39 17.79
CA SER A 237 -8.60 -4.86 17.33
C SER A 237 -9.28 -4.05 18.42
N ASP A 238 -9.81 -2.87 18.05
CA ASP A 238 -10.24 -1.84 19.01
C ASP A 238 -11.75 -1.72 19.24
N ARG A 239 -12.61 -2.33 18.40
CA ARG A 239 -14.07 -2.19 18.51
C ARG A 239 -14.79 -3.45 19.02
N ASP A 240 -15.81 -3.20 19.86
CA ASP A 240 -16.88 -4.04 20.43
C ASP A 240 -16.73 -5.58 20.39
N GLY A 241 -17.12 -6.22 21.49
CA GLY A 241 -17.25 -7.67 21.69
C GLY A 241 -18.21 -8.43 20.74
N ARG A 242 -18.37 -8.00 19.48
CA ARG A 242 -18.83 -8.86 18.38
C ARG A 242 -17.72 -9.84 18.02
N SER A 243 -17.58 -10.83 18.88
CA SER A 243 -17.13 -12.19 18.57
C SER A 243 -15.86 -12.31 17.73
N ILE A 244 -14.85 -11.48 17.98
CA ILE A 244 -13.48 -11.71 17.52
C ILE A 244 -13.00 -13.09 17.99
N GLY A 245 -13.39 -13.49 19.21
CA GLY A 245 -13.18 -14.85 19.71
C GLY A 245 -13.75 -15.95 18.80
N SER A 246 -14.97 -15.82 18.28
CA SER A 246 -15.53 -16.83 17.37
C SER A 246 -14.97 -16.72 15.94
N PHE A 247 -14.65 -15.51 15.47
CA PHE A 247 -13.90 -15.31 14.21
C PHE A 247 -12.61 -16.11 14.25
N TRP A 248 -11.91 -16.03 15.37
CA TRP A 248 -10.66 -16.73 15.58
C TRP A 248 -10.81 -18.23 15.75
N THR A 249 -11.80 -18.68 16.53
CA THR A 249 -12.10 -20.10 16.63
C THR A 249 -12.37 -20.69 15.24
N GLU A 250 -13.12 -20.00 14.40
CA GLU A 250 -13.36 -20.43 13.02
C GLU A 250 -12.10 -20.34 12.15
N LEU A 251 -11.36 -19.22 12.19
CA LEU A 251 -10.15 -19.04 11.39
C LEU A 251 -9.08 -20.10 11.72
N PHE A 252 -8.86 -20.38 13.00
CA PHE A 252 -7.90 -21.38 13.45
C PHE A 252 -8.42 -22.82 13.34
N SER A 253 -9.74 -23.04 13.40
CA SER A 253 -10.37 -24.30 12.97
C SER A 253 -10.04 -24.58 11.50
N PHE A 254 -10.13 -23.56 10.63
CA PHE A 254 -9.71 -23.68 9.21
C PHE A 254 -8.20 -23.92 9.03
N LEU A 255 -7.35 -23.48 9.97
CA LEU A 255 -5.88 -23.59 9.89
C LEU A 255 -5.28 -24.76 10.70
N GLY A 256 -6.08 -25.48 11.49
CA GLY A 256 -5.63 -26.61 12.31
C GLY A 256 -4.65 -26.28 13.43
N THR A 257 -4.70 -25.09 14.04
CA THR A 257 -3.69 -24.61 15.03
C THR A 257 -4.31 -23.91 16.26
N SER A 258 -3.55 -23.70 17.34
CA SER A 258 -4.00 -23.07 18.60
C SER A 258 -3.55 -21.60 18.74
N LEU A 259 -4.38 -20.76 19.37
CA LEU A 259 -4.28 -19.30 19.37
C LEU A 259 -3.95 -18.71 20.76
N ASN A 260 -3.13 -17.66 20.77
CA ASN A 260 -2.98 -16.72 21.89
C ASN A 260 -3.70 -15.40 21.56
N ILE A 261 -4.86 -15.17 22.17
CA ILE A 261 -5.64 -13.92 22.05
C ILE A 261 -5.08 -12.91 23.05
N SER A 262 -4.60 -11.74 22.61
CA SER A 262 -4.43 -10.61 23.53
C SER A 262 -5.76 -9.88 23.69
N SER A 263 -6.18 -9.68 24.94
CA SER A 263 -7.48 -9.13 25.31
C SER A 263 -7.70 -7.67 24.92
N SER A 264 -8.98 -7.35 24.85
CA SER A 264 -9.67 -6.12 24.48
C SER A 264 -9.16 -4.81 25.11
N TYR A 265 -9.37 -3.73 24.34
CA TYR A 265 -9.59 -2.34 24.77
C TYR A 265 -8.41 -1.61 25.43
N HIS A 266 -7.58 -0.96 24.60
CA HIS A 266 -6.86 0.24 25.00
C HIS A 266 -6.91 1.28 23.86
N PRO A 267 -7.83 2.25 23.90
CA PRO A 267 -7.91 3.34 22.90
C PRO A 267 -6.61 4.15 22.77
N GLN A 268 -5.71 4.05 23.75
CA GLN A 268 -4.41 4.72 23.77
C GLN A 268 -3.29 3.93 23.07
N THR A 269 -3.58 2.73 22.57
CA THR A 269 -2.56 1.75 22.22
C THR A 269 -2.41 1.53 20.71
N ASP A 270 -3.44 1.81 19.90
CA ASP A 270 -3.39 1.71 18.43
C ASP A 270 -3.62 3.03 17.69
N GLY A 271 -2.89 4.07 18.10
CA GLY A 271 -2.85 5.35 17.38
C GLY A 271 -2.33 5.24 15.93
N GLN A 272 -1.85 4.08 15.48
CA GLN A 272 -1.48 3.86 14.08
C GLN A 272 -2.70 3.61 13.22
N THR A 273 -3.58 2.70 13.64
CA THR A 273 -4.83 2.41 12.95
C THR A 273 -5.76 3.62 12.95
N GLU A 274 -5.85 4.35 14.06
CA GLU A 274 -6.60 5.60 14.14
C GLU A 274 -6.13 6.61 13.08
N ARG A 275 -4.81 6.78 12.92
CA ARG A 275 -4.26 7.68 11.90
C ARG A 275 -4.58 7.23 10.48
N PHE A 276 -4.57 5.92 10.21
CA PHE A 276 -4.93 5.38 8.90
C PHE A 276 -6.42 5.56 8.59
N ASN A 277 -7.29 5.33 9.58
CA ASN A 277 -8.72 5.55 9.42
C ASN A 277 -9.00 7.02 9.12
N CYS A 278 -8.44 7.95 9.89
CA CYS A 278 -8.57 9.37 9.60
C CYS A 278 -8.07 9.74 8.20
N MET A 279 -6.95 9.15 7.76
CA MET A 279 -6.41 9.39 6.43
C MET A 279 -7.34 8.87 5.33
N LEU A 280 -7.92 7.69 5.50
CA LEU A 280 -8.85 7.11 4.54
C LEU A 280 -10.17 7.90 4.50
N GLU A 281 -10.72 8.28 5.65
CA GLU A 281 -11.94 9.10 5.70
C GLU A 281 -11.73 10.46 5.04
N GLU A 282 -10.59 11.12 5.29
CA GLU A 282 -10.21 12.37 4.64
C GLU A 282 -10.07 12.19 3.12
N TYR A 283 -9.39 11.13 2.68
CA TYR A 283 -9.27 10.79 1.26
C TYR A 283 -10.63 10.59 0.60
N LEU A 284 -11.53 9.79 1.21
CA LEU A 284 -12.86 9.54 0.67
C LEU A 284 -13.68 10.82 0.58
N ARG A 285 -13.57 11.73 1.57
CA ARG A 285 -14.30 13.00 1.59
C ARG A 285 -13.94 13.89 0.39
N HIS A 286 -12.66 13.94 0.03
CA HIS A 286 -12.20 14.73 -1.12
C HIS A 286 -12.86 14.33 -2.45
N PHE A 287 -13.33 13.09 -2.57
CA PHE A 287 -13.89 12.55 -3.81
C PHE A 287 -15.35 12.11 -3.67
N ILE A 288 -16.04 12.42 -2.57
CA ILE A 288 -17.44 12.03 -2.39
C ILE A 288 -18.22 13.24 -1.92
N ASN A 289 -19.10 13.75 -2.78
CA ASN A 289 -20.06 14.78 -2.39
C ASN A 289 -21.29 14.17 -1.69
N ALA A 290 -22.07 15.01 -1.00
CA ALA A 290 -23.29 14.60 -0.28
C ALA A 290 -24.35 13.90 -1.14
N ARG A 291 -24.23 13.94 -2.48
CA ARG A 291 -25.14 13.28 -3.43
C ARG A 291 -24.56 11.97 -4.00
N GLN A 292 -23.35 11.57 -3.61
CA GLN A 292 -22.62 10.40 -4.14
C GLN A 292 -22.53 10.37 -5.68
N LYS A 293 -22.46 11.54 -6.33
CA LYS A 293 -22.29 11.64 -7.78
C LYS A 293 -20.90 12.18 -8.07
N ASN A 294 -20.05 11.34 -8.65
CA ASN A 294 -18.83 11.75 -9.34
C ASN A 294 -19.09 11.74 -10.84
#